data_AF-A0A358FW87-F1
#
_entry.id   AF-A0A358FW87-F1
#
_cell.length_a   1.000
_cell.length_b   1.000
_cell.length_c   1.000
_cell.angle_alpha   90.00
_cell.angle_beta   90.00
_cell.angle_gamma   90.00
#
_symmetry.space_group_name_H-M   'P 1'
#
loop_
_entity.id
_entity.type
_entity.pdbx_description
1 polymer ?
#
loop_
_entity_poly.entity_id
_entity_poly.type
_entity_poly.pdbx_seq_one_letter_code
_entity_poly.pdbx_strand_id
1 'polypeptide(L)'
;MFGYGSLVSLVSLGSTIGRLPVRGRDFLAAELRGWERRWNYGHLISPERYTGGEVSSIDTVVALGIVPAPSAVMNGVIASVSDNELARLDKRERRYERVDVTDAVELLEGNAAEFEIDAVITYVPTDEPVAEYVDGRDRGRAGIEVRYWDLVNTAFDELLPGAGARFRASTPEPDVPVVDVSRIE
;
A
#
# COMPACT_ATOMS: atom_id res chain seq x y z
N MET A 1 6.43 -7.96 -7.87
CA MET A 1 6.46 -6.66 -7.15
C MET A 1 6.39 -6.85 -5.66
N PHE A 2 6.89 -5.90 -4.90
CA PHE A 2 6.67 -5.77 -3.47
C PHE A 2 5.48 -4.84 -3.18
N GLY A 3 4.45 -5.34 -2.49
CA GLY A 3 3.28 -4.60 -2.03
C GLY A 3 3.32 -4.36 -0.52
N TYR A 4 2.97 -3.14 -0.09
CA TYR A 4 3.08 -2.71 1.31
C TYR A 4 1.83 -2.01 1.87
N GLY A 5 0.84 -1.74 1.02
CA GLY A 5 -0.45 -1.18 1.45
C GLY A 5 -1.58 -2.14 1.09
N SER A 6 -2.63 -1.60 0.48
CA SER A 6 -3.78 -2.39 0.03
C SER A 6 -3.45 -3.55 -0.94
N LEU A 7 -2.25 -3.59 -1.56
CA LEU A 7 -1.80 -4.73 -2.37
C LEU A 7 -1.40 -5.96 -1.55
N VAL A 8 -1.30 -5.85 -0.22
CA VAL A 8 -1.17 -7.00 0.69
C VAL A 8 -2.47 -7.81 0.78
N SER A 9 -3.62 -7.20 0.47
CA SER A 9 -4.87 -7.95 0.33
C SER A 9 -4.89 -8.71 -1.00
N LEU A 10 -5.02 -10.04 -0.94
CA LEU A 10 -5.19 -10.91 -2.11
C LEU A 10 -6.33 -10.47 -3.02
N VAL A 11 -7.44 -9.99 -2.43
CA VAL A 11 -8.62 -9.54 -3.19
C VAL A 11 -8.34 -8.23 -3.91
N SER A 12 -7.72 -7.25 -3.24
CA SER A 12 -7.36 -5.97 -3.83
C SER A 12 -6.30 -6.11 -4.93
N LEU A 13 -5.24 -6.87 -4.68
CA LEU A 13 -4.24 -7.20 -5.69
C LEU A 13 -4.90 -7.95 -6.85
N GLY A 14 -5.69 -8.98 -6.55
CA GLY A 14 -6.30 -9.85 -7.54
C GLY A 14 -7.28 -9.13 -8.47
N SER A 15 -8.06 -8.19 -7.92
CA SER A 15 -8.91 -7.29 -8.70
C SER A 15 -8.10 -6.45 -9.70
N THR A 16 -6.88 -6.03 -9.33
CA THR A 16 -6.03 -5.20 -10.20
C THR A 16 -5.37 -6.00 -11.30
N ILE A 17 -4.77 -7.15 -10.95
CA ILE A 17 -4.08 -7.99 -11.93
C ILE A 17 -5.07 -8.83 -12.76
N GLY A 18 -6.32 -8.95 -12.32
CA GLY A 18 -7.39 -9.66 -13.03
C GLY A 18 -7.39 -11.17 -12.83
N ARG A 19 -6.75 -11.65 -11.75
CA ARG A 19 -6.81 -13.04 -11.25
C ARG A 19 -6.52 -13.04 -9.75
N LEU A 20 -7.02 -14.03 -9.01
CA LEU A 20 -6.65 -14.18 -7.61
C LEU A 20 -5.24 -14.80 -7.50
N PRO A 21 -4.27 -14.17 -6.80
CA PRO A 21 -2.99 -14.80 -6.53
C PRO A 21 -3.13 -16.03 -5.62
N VAL A 22 -2.19 -16.96 -5.74
CA VAL A 22 -2.10 -18.16 -4.92
C VAL A 22 -0.93 -18.02 -3.97
N ARG A 23 -1.24 -17.97 -2.68
CA ARG A 23 -0.25 -17.92 -1.62
C ARG A 23 0.69 -19.13 -1.67
N GLY A 24 1.98 -18.90 -1.45
CA GLY A 24 3.00 -19.93 -1.54
C GLY A 24 3.45 -20.25 -2.97
N ARG A 25 2.80 -19.69 -4.00
CA ARG A 25 3.13 -19.95 -5.42
C ARG A 25 3.41 -18.70 -6.24
N ASP A 26 2.57 -17.69 -6.13
CA ASP A 26 2.77 -16.40 -6.81
C ASP A 26 2.47 -15.19 -5.92
N PHE A 27 2.37 -15.45 -4.60
CA PHE A 27 2.19 -14.47 -3.54
C PHE A 27 2.85 -14.98 -2.25
N LEU A 28 3.78 -14.21 -1.68
CA LEU A 28 4.53 -14.56 -0.48
C LEU A 28 4.68 -13.37 0.44
N ALA A 29 4.60 -13.58 1.75
CA ALA A 29 5.03 -12.60 2.74
C ALA A 29 6.55 -12.35 2.65
N ALA A 30 6.94 -11.09 2.79
CA ALA A 30 8.33 -10.65 2.72
C ALA A 30 8.55 -9.41 3.59
N GLU A 31 9.81 -9.04 3.81
CA GLU A 31 10.21 -7.76 4.40
C GLU A 31 11.03 -6.96 3.38
N LEU A 32 10.94 -5.63 3.48
CA LEU A 32 11.71 -4.69 2.69
C LEU A 32 12.56 -3.83 3.61
N ARG A 33 13.88 -3.88 3.42
CA ARG A 33 14.88 -3.13 4.20
C ARG A 33 15.19 -1.78 3.55
N GLY A 34 15.56 -0.80 4.36
CA GLY A 34 15.95 0.53 3.87
C GLY A 34 14.77 1.45 3.53
N TRP A 35 13.55 1.03 3.86
CA TRP A 35 12.32 1.76 3.59
C TRP A 35 11.43 1.78 4.82
N GLU A 36 10.74 2.90 5.01
CA GLU A 36 9.76 3.08 6.08
C GLU A 36 8.41 3.41 5.46
N ARG A 37 7.37 2.78 6.00
CA ARG A 37 5.99 3.03 5.59
C ARG A 37 5.45 4.29 6.22
N ARG A 38 4.74 5.10 5.43
CA ARG A 38 4.16 6.37 5.89
C ARG A 38 2.76 6.57 5.33
N TRP A 39 1.90 7.24 6.10
CA TRP A 39 0.62 7.76 5.62
C TRP A 39 0.83 9.07 4.87
N ASN A 40 1.56 9.03 3.75
CA ASN A 40 2.06 10.23 3.06
C ASN A 40 1.55 10.38 1.62
N TYR A 41 0.60 9.55 1.19
CA TYR A 41 -0.03 9.71 -0.12
C TYR A 41 -1.34 10.46 0.02
N GLY A 42 -1.49 11.58 -0.68
CA GLY A 42 -2.72 12.35 -0.79
C GLY A 42 -3.40 12.14 -2.14
N HIS A 43 -4.73 12.10 -2.12
CA HIS A 43 -5.55 12.20 -3.30
C HIS A 43 -6.67 13.21 -3.08
N LEU A 44 -6.63 14.30 -3.83
CA LEU A 44 -7.73 15.26 -3.86
C LEU A 44 -9.00 14.59 -4.37
N ILE A 45 -10.09 14.77 -3.63
CA ILE A 45 -11.39 14.21 -3.94
C ILE A 45 -12.41 15.30 -4.30
N SER A 46 -13.30 14.98 -5.24
CA SER A 46 -14.47 15.79 -5.51
C SER A 46 -15.64 15.25 -4.69
N PRO A 47 -16.23 16.04 -3.76
CA PRO A 47 -17.29 15.56 -2.87
C PRO A 47 -18.46 14.88 -3.60
N GLU A 48 -18.76 15.25 -4.85
CA GLU A 48 -19.86 14.64 -5.61
C GLU A 48 -19.60 13.17 -5.99
N ARG A 49 -18.36 12.69 -5.88
CA ARG A 49 -17.96 11.30 -6.16
C ARG A 49 -17.84 10.45 -4.89
N TYR A 50 -18.16 11.02 -3.73
CA TYR A 50 -17.98 10.39 -2.43
C TYR A 50 -19.26 10.49 -1.59
N THR A 51 -19.44 9.51 -0.71
CA THR A 51 -20.56 9.42 0.24
C THR A 51 -20.03 9.08 1.64
N GLY A 52 -20.84 9.25 2.68
CA GLY A 52 -20.45 9.06 4.08
C GLY A 52 -20.76 10.27 4.93
N GLY A 53 -20.79 10.08 6.25
CA GLY A 53 -21.12 11.13 7.22
C GLY A 53 -20.11 12.29 7.27
N GLU A 54 -18.88 12.05 6.81
CA GLU A 54 -17.76 12.97 6.95
C GLU A 54 -17.22 13.50 5.61
N VAL A 55 -17.91 13.27 4.48
CA VAL A 55 -17.42 13.72 3.16
C VAL A 55 -17.18 15.23 3.10
N SER A 56 -17.97 16.03 3.82
CA SER A 56 -17.83 17.49 3.84
C SER A 56 -16.67 17.99 4.70
N SER A 57 -16.09 17.14 5.57
CA SER A 57 -14.98 17.51 6.46
C SER A 57 -13.61 17.36 5.80
N ILE A 58 -13.52 16.61 4.70
CA ILE A 58 -12.26 16.38 3.98
C ILE A 58 -12.35 16.78 2.51
N ASP A 59 -11.20 17.10 1.91
CA ASP A 59 -11.01 17.19 0.46
C ASP A 59 -9.84 16.34 -0.03
N THR A 60 -9.14 15.67 0.89
CA THR A 60 -7.97 14.85 0.61
C THR A 60 -8.13 13.49 1.28
N VAL A 61 -8.13 12.42 0.50
CA VAL A 61 -8.06 11.05 1.02
C VAL A 61 -6.60 10.63 1.14
N VAL A 62 -6.26 10.03 2.28
CA VAL A 62 -4.89 9.61 2.60
C VAL A 62 -4.74 8.10 2.46
N ALA A 63 -3.63 7.67 1.87
CA ALA A 63 -3.23 6.27 1.75
C ALA A 63 -1.75 6.08 2.13
N LEU A 64 -1.33 4.82 2.15
CA LEU A 64 0.05 4.44 2.44
C LEU A 64 0.97 4.70 1.26
N GLY A 65 2.11 5.31 1.56
CA GLY A 65 3.32 5.31 0.74
C GLY A 65 4.53 4.84 1.54
N ILE A 66 5.72 5.05 0.98
CA ILE A 66 7.00 4.71 1.61
C ILE A 66 8.02 5.81 1.39
N VAL A 67 9.01 5.88 2.26
CA VAL A 67 10.16 6.80 2.15
C VAL A 67 11.46 6.04 2.40
N PRO A 68 12.60 6.47 1.82
CA PRO A 68 13.90 5.90 2.16
C PRO A 68 14.21 6.09 3.64
N ALA A 69 14.61 5.00 4.30
CA ALA A 69 14.98 4.97 5.71
C ALA A 69 15.99 3.82 5.93
N PRO A 70 17.32 4.07 5.84
CA PRO A 70 18.33 3.03 5.73
C PRO A 70 18.33 1.96 6.84
N SER A 71 17.88 2.31 8.05
CA SER A 71 17.81 1.40 9.19
C SER A 71 16.43 0.75 9.40
N ALA A 72 15.43 1.14 8.61
CA ALA A 72 14.07 0.65 8.75
C ALA A 72 13.88 -0.67 8.00
N VAL A 73 12.95 -1.47 8.52
CA VAL A 73 12.47 -2.70 7.90
C VAL A 73 10.97 -2.74 8.05
N MET A 74 10.24 -3.03 6.97
CA MET A 74 8.79 -3.16 6.99
C MET A 74 8.34 -4.46 6.32
N ASN A 75 7.30 -5.10 6.85
CA ASN A 75 6.73 -6.32 6.28
C ASN A 75 5.70 -6.00 5.21
N GLY A 76 5.63 -6.83 4.17
CA GLY A 76 4.72 -6.72 3.05
C GLY A 76 4.63 -8.05 2.32
N VAL A 77 4.44 -8.00 1.01
CA VAL A 77 4.32 -9.20 0.18
C VAL A 77 5.09 -9.05 -1.13
N ILE A 78 5.65 -10.14 -1.64
CA ILE A 78 6.02 -10.26 -3.05
C ILE A 78 4.88 -10.95 -3.78
N ALA A 79 4.49 -10.41 -4.93
CA ALA A 79 3.64 -11.09 -5.90
C ALA A 79 4.34 -11.22 -7.24
N SER A 80 4.27 -12.40 -7.85
CA SER A 80 4.71 -12.64 -9.23
C SER A 80 3.64 -12.18 -10.21
N VAL A 81 4.07 -11.45 -11.23
CA VAL A 81 3.19 -10.89 -12.26
C VAL A 81 3.84 -11.00 -13.63
N SER A 82 2.99 -11.08 -14.65
CA SER A 82 3.35 -10.87 -16.05
C SER A 82 3.42 -9.38 -16.40
N ASP A 83 4.01 -9.05 -17.54
CA ASP A 83 4.07 -7.68 -18.08
C ASP A 83 2.69 -7.03 -18.22
N ASN A 84 1.68 -7.82 -18.64
CA ASN A 84 0.31 -7.34 -18.80
C ASN A 84 -0.35 -6.99 -17.46
N GLU A 85 -0.07 -7.79 -16.42
CA GLU A 85 -0.57 -7.54 -15.07
C GLU A 85 0.16 -6.34 -14.44
N LEU A 86 1.46 -6.23 -14.72
CA LEU A 86 2.27 -5.11 -14.30
C LEU A 86 1.78 -3.79 -14.92
N ALA A 87 1.40 -3.77 -16.19
CA ALA A 87 0.80 -2.60 -16.84
C ALA A 87 -0.56 -2.18 -16.22
N ARG A 88 -1.34 -3.14 -15.68
CA ARG A 88 -2.57 -2.83 -14.93
C ARG A 88 -2.25 -2.18 -13.58
N LEU A 89 -1.18 -2.64 -12.93
CA LEU A 89 -0.68 -2.03 -11.70
C LEU A 89 -0.17 -0.62 -11.96
N ASP A 90 0.54 -0.34 -13.06
CA ASP A 90 0.92 1.04 -13.40
C ASP A 90 -0.28 1.97 -13.52
N LYS A 91 -1.35 1.48 -14.15
CA LYS A 91 -2.57 2.27 -14.30
C LYS A 91 -3.20 2.60 -12.95
N ARG A 92 -3.22 1.63 -12.04
CA ARG A 92 -3.71 1.79 -10.66
C ARG A 92 -2.81 2.77 -9.91
N GLU A 93 -1.51 2.53 -9.92
CA GLU A 93 -0.46 3.21 -9.17
C GLU A 93 0.14 4.39 -9.95
N ARG A 94 -0.60 5.00 -10.88
CA ARG A 94 -0.12 6.04 -11.83
C ARG A 94 0.50 7.30 -11.21
N ARG A 95 0.33 7.47 -9.91
CA ARG A 95 0.89 8.58 -9.12
C ARG A 95 2.02 8.12 -8.19
N TYR A 96 2.53 6.93 -8.45
CA TYR A 96 3.72 6.37 -7.83
C TYR A 96 4.73 6.10 -8.94
N GLU A 97 6.01 6.19 -8.61
CA GLU A 97 7.11 5.75 -9.45
C GLU A 97 7.51 4.31 -9.10
N ARG A 98 8.01 3.57 -10.09
CA ARG A 98 8.57 2.24 -9.85
C ARG A 98 10.00 2.38 -9.35
N VAL A 99 10.31 1.65 -8.29
CA VAL A 99 11.67 1.55 -7.75
C VAL A 99 12.08 0.08 -7.68
N ASP A 100 13.27 -0.23 -8.19
CA ASP A 100 13.89 -1.54 -8.03
C ASP A 100 14.34 -1.71 -6.57
N VAL A 101 13.88 -2.78 -5.95
CA VAL A 101 14.16 -3.15 -4.57
C VAL A 101 14.66 -4.59 -4.46
N THR A 102 15.14 -5.18 -5.55
CA THR A 102 15.53 -6.59 -5.64
C THR A 102 16.46 -7.01 -4.50
N ASP A 103 17.51 -6.23 -4.24
CA ASP A 103 18.51 -6.54 -3.20
C ASP A 103 18.07 -6.21 -1.76
N ALA A 104 16.94 -5.53 -1.62
CA ALA A 104 16.43 -5.05 -0.33
C ALA A 104 15.37 -5.96 0.29
N VAL A 105 14.89 -6.95 -0.47
CA VAL A 105 13.78 -7.81 -0.07
C VAL A 105 14.25 -9.14 0.52
N GLU A 106 13.59 -9.57 1.59
CA GLU A 106 13.82 -10.87 2.24
C GLU A 106 12.48 -11.60 2.40
N LEU A 107 12.42 -12.88 2.03
CA LEU A 107 11.19 -13.68 2.17
C LEU A 107 10.95 -14.08 3.63
N LEU A 108 9.72 -13.91 4.10
CA LEU A 108 9.28 -14.38 5.42
C LEU A 108 8.61 -15.77 5.36
N GLU A 109 8.19 -16.20 4.18
CA GLU A 109 7.64 -17.52 3.94
C GLU A 109 8.10 -18.07 2.58
N GLY A 110 8.03 -19.39 2.44
CA GLY A 110 8.51 -20.09 1.26
C GLY A 110 10.03 -20.18 1.20
N ASN A 111 10.54 -20.69 0.08
CA ASN A 111 11.96 -20.75 -0.23
C ASN A 111 12.22 -19.96 -1.51
N ALA A 112 13.19 -19.03 -1.48
CA ALA A 112 13.59 -18.26 -2.66
C ALA A 112 14.02 -19.17 -3.83
N ALA A 113 14.53 -20.38 -3.57
CA ALA A 113 14.87 -21.33 -4.63
C ALA A 113 13.65 -21.89 -5.38
N GLU A 114 12.47 -21.83 -4.78
CA GLU A 114 11.20 -22.28 -5.41
C GLU A 114 10.48 -21.13 -6.13
N PHE A 115 10.93 -19.90 -5.91
CA PHE A 115 10.41 -18.67 -6.48
C PHE A 115 11.50 -18.04 -7.34
N GLU A 116 11.49 -18.29 -8.64
CA GLU A 116 12.38 -17.60 -9.58
C GLU A 116 12.05 -16.09 -9.55
N ILE A 117 12.79 -15.34 -8.73
CA ILE A 117 12.68 -13.90 -8.59
C ILE A 117 13.84 -13.29 -9.36
N ASP A 118 13.57 -12.84 -10.58
CA ASP A 118 14.56 -12.11 -11.39
C ASP A 118 14.75 -10.68 -10.89
N ALA A 119 13.63 -10.01 -10.56
CA ALA A 119 13.61 -8.64 -10.10
C ALA A 119 12.38 -8.37 -9.22
N VAL A 120 12.53 -7.46 -8.26
CA VAL A 120 11.43 -6.98 -7.41
C VAL A 120 11.34 -5.47 -7.54
N ILE A 121 10.22 -4.99 -8.07
CA ILE A 121 9.86 -3.57 -8.07
C ILE A 121 8.85 -3.25 -6.96
N THR A 122 8.89 -2.04 -6.43
CA THR A 122 7.83 -1.46 -5.59
C THR A 122 7.39 -0.11 -6.16
N TYR A 123 6.32 0.46 -5.61
CA TYR A 123 5.77 1.75 -6.02
C TYR A 123 6.04 2.78 -4.93
N VAL A 124 6.63 3.94 -5.24
CA VAL A 124 6.91 5.03 -4.27
C VAL A 124 6.07 6.25 -4.68
N PRO A 125 5.35 6.93 -3.78
CA PRO A 125 4.57 8.11 -4.15
C PRO A 125 5.45 9.15 -4.84
N THR A 126 4.97 9.77 -5.91
CA THR A 126 5.64 10.95 -6.48
C THR A 126 5.43 12.18 -5.58
N ASP A 127 6.17 13.25 -5.83
CA ASP A 127 6.12 14.48 -5.01
C ASP A 127 4.71 15.10 -4.95
N GLU A 128 3.92 15.00 -6.02
CA GLU A 128 2.61 15.66 -6.11
C GLU A 128 1.59 15.09 -5.10
N PRO A 129 1.30 13.77 -5.04
CA PRO A 129 0.51 13.19 -3.95
C PRO A 129 1.04 13.48 -2.55
N VAL A 130 2.36 13.54 -2.37
CA VAL A 130 2.95 13.85 -1.06
C VAL A 130 2.63 15.30 -0.68
N ALA A 131 2.75 16.24 -1.62
CA ALA A 131 2.37 17.63 -1.41
C ALA A 131 0.87 17.79 -1.13
N GLU A 132 0.00 17.06 -1.83
CA GLU A 132 -1.44 17.04 -1.57
C GLU A 132 -1.76 16.53 -0.16
N TYR A 133 -1.09 15.48 0.30
CA TYR A 133 -1.24 14.99 1.68
C TYR A 133 -0.82 16.05 2.69
N VAL A 134 0.36 16.66 2.51
CA VAL A 134 0.87 17.69 3.44
C VAL A 134 -0.09 18.87 3.53
N ASP A 135 -0.53 19.40 2.39
CA ASP A 135 -1.48 20.51 2.34
C ASP A 135 -2.84 20.15 2.97
N GLY A 136 -3.41 18.99 2.61
CA GLY A 136 -4.66 18.52 3.18
C GLY A 136 -4.60 18.31 4.69
N ARG A 137 -3.51 17.70 5.19
CA ARG A 137 -3.26 17.51 6.62
C ARG A 137 -3.15 18.84 7.34
N ASP A 138 -2.31 19.76 6.84
CA ASP A 138 -2.06 21.04 7.51
C ASP A 138 -3.31 21.92 7.56
N ARG A 139 -4.22 21.77 6.59
CA ARG A 139 -5.55 22.41 6.60
C ARG A 139 -6.59 21.68 7.47
N GLY A 140 -6.27 20.52 8.04
CA GLY A 140 -7.21 19.68 8.79
C GLY A 140 -8.33 19.09 7.92
N ARG A 141 -8.06 18.91 6.61
CA ARG A 141 -9.02 18.45 5.58
C ARG A 141 -8.57 17.16 4.89
N ALA A 142 -7.61 16.45 5.50
CA ALA A 142 -7.20 15.12 5.09
C ALA A 142 -7.75 14.05 6.03
N GLY A 143 -8.11 12.90 5.48
CA GLY A 143 -8.55 11.75 6.26
C GLY A 143 -8.31 10.43 5.55
N ILE A 144 -8.19 9.36 6.32
CA ILE A 144 -8.08 7.99 5.81
C ILE A 144 -9.49 7.40 5.73
N GLU A 145 -9.92 6.94 4.56
CA GLU A 145 -11.20 6.24 4.41
C GLU A 145 -11.22 4.98 5.30
N VAL A 146 -12.27 4.83 6.12
CA VAL A 146 -12.42 3.69 7.05
C VAL A 146 -12.30 2.34 6.34
N ARG A 147 -12.84 2.22 5.12
CA ARG A 147 -12.73 0.98 4.33
C ARG A 147 -11.29 0.66 3.93
N TYR A 148 -10.49 1.68 3.60
CA TYR A 148 -9.07 1.50 3.28
C TYR A 148 -8.29 1.12 4.53
N TRP A 149 -8.55 1.80 5.65
CA TRP A 149 -7.96 1.48 6.95
C TRP A 149 -8.20 0.02 7.34
N ASP A 150 -9.46 -0.43 7.29
CA ASP A 150 -9.85 -1.79 7.65
C ASP A 150 -9.26 -2.82 6.69
N LEU A 151 -9.29 -2.54 5.37
CA LEU A 151 -8.70 -3.41 4.35
C LEU A 151 -7.22 -3.68 4.61
N VAL A 152 -6.44 -2.62 4.89
CA VAL A 152 -5.00 -2.73 5.11
C VAL A 152 -4.71 -3.47 6.42
N ASN A 153 -5.36 -3.06 7.52
CA ASN A 153 -5.12 -3.70 8.83
C ASN A 153 -5.48 -5.18 8.80
N THR A 154 -6.65 -5.52 8.25
CA THR A 154 -7.11 -6.91 8.10
C THR A 154 -6.14 -7.71 7.24
N ALA A 155 -5.69 -7.17 6.11
CA ALA A 155 -4.76 -7.87 5.23
C ALA A 155 -3.43 -8.20 5.92
N PHE A 156 -2.92 -7.32 6.78
CA PHE A 156 -1.71 -7.59 7.56
C PHE A 156 -1.93 -8.55 8.73
N ASP A 157 -3.08 -8.46 9.42
CA ASP A 157 -3.43 -9.39 10.50
C ASP A 157 -3.61 -10.82 9.98
N GLU A 158 -4.14 -10.98 8.77
CA GLU A 158 -4.33 -12.28 8.11
C GLU A 158 -3.09 -12.78 7.35
N LEU A 159 -2.07 -11.93 7.15
CA LEU A 159 -0.90 -12.28 6.36
C LEU A 159 -0.13 -13.42 7.01
N LEU A 160 0.47 -13.26 8.18
CA LEU A 160 1.16 -14.34 8.90
C LEU A 160 0.96 -14.15 10.40
N PRO A 161 1.15 -15.19 11.23
CA PRO A 161 1.21 -15.02 12.67
C PRO A 161 2.17 -13.89 13.06
N GLY A 162 1.65 -12.84 13.68
CA GLY A 162 2.41 -11.66 14.11
C GLY A 162 2.68 -10.60 13.04
N ALA A 163 2.27 -10.79 11.78
CA ALA A 163 2.49 -9.81 10.71
C ALA A 163 1.75 -8.49 10.95
N GLY A 164 0.53 -8.52 11.50
CA GLY A 164 -0.19 -7.31 11.88
C GLY A 164 0.51 -6.52 12.99
N ALA A 165 1.08 -7.20 13.98
CA ALA A 165 1.86 -6.55 15.03
C ALA A 165 3.14 -5.91 14.46
N ARG A 166 3.84 -6.59 13.53
CA ARG A 166 4.98 -6.02 12.80
C ARG A 166 4.58 -4.81 11.96
N PHE A 167 3.44 -4.88 11.28
CA PHE A 167 2.92 -3.76 10.49
C PHE A 167 2.73 -2.52 11.36
N ARG A 168 2.02 -2.67 12.49
CA ARG A 168 1.78 -1.58 13.44
C ARG A 168 3.06 -1.06 14.10
N ALA A 169 4.03 -1.93 14.38
CA ALA A 169 5.31 -1.53 14.98
C ALA A 169 6.25 -0.80 14.00
N SER A 170 6.17 -1.11 12.70
CA SER A 170 7.01 -0.52 11.64
C SER A 170 6.35 0.62 10.87
N THR A 171 5.08 0.93 11.17
CA THR A 171 4.31 2.00 10.53
C THR A 171 3.91 3.01 11.59
N PRO A 172 4.42 4.26 11.54
CA PRO A 172 3.99 5.32 12.43
C PRO A 172 2.47 5.51 12.39
N GLU A 173 1.88 5.84 13.53
CA GLU A 173 0.46 6.19 13.60
C GLU A 173 0.15 7.35 12.65
N PRO A 174 -1.03 7.35 12.00
CA PRO A 174 -1.43 8.45 11.15
C PRO A 174 -1.60 9.74 11.97
N ASP A 175 -1.21 10.86 11.39
CA ASP A 175 -1.42 12.21 11.92
C ASP A 175 -2.72 12.87 11.39
N VAL A 176 -3.57 12.07 10.74
CA VAL A 176 -4.88 12.43 10.20
C VAL A 176 -5.94 11.44 10.72
N PRO A 177 -7.22 11.85 10.85
CA PRO A 177 -8.29 10.97 11.31
C PRO A 177 -8.61 9.87 10.29
N VAL A 178 -9.12 8.74 10.80
CA VAL A 178 -9.89 7.78 10.00
C VAL A 178 -11.33 8.29 9.93
N VAL A 179 -11.90 8.39 8.73
CA VAL A 179 -13.19 9.04 8.47
C VAL A 179 -14.17 8.15 7.72
N ASP A 180 -15.46 8.34 7.98
CA ASP A 180 -16.57 7.74 7.22
C ASP A 180 -16.75 8.46 5.87
N VAL A 181 -15.91 8.08 4.92
CA VAL A 181 -15.95 8.52 3.52
C VAL A 181 -15.74 7.32 2.62
N SER A 182 -16.50 7.20 1.54
CA SER A 182 -16.37 6.13 0.56
C SER A 182 -16.66 6.64 -0.83
N ARG A 183 -15.90 6.15 -1.82
CA ARG A 183 -16.17 6.49 -3.22
C ARG A 183 -17.51 5.88 -3.66
N ILE A 184 -18.30 6.64 -4.41
CA ILE A 184 -19.50 6.15 -5.08
C ILE A 184 -19.04 5.28 -6.27
N GLU A 185 -19.55 4.06 -6.35
CA GLU A 185 -19.27 3.10 -7.45
C GLU A 185 -20.08 3.38 -8.71
#